data_AF-A0A520YQG2-F1
#
_entry.id   AF-A0A520YQG2-F1
#
_cell.length_a   1.000
_cell.length_b   1.000
_cell.length_c   1.000
_cell.angle_alpha   90.00
_cell.angle_beta   90.00
_cell.angle_gamma   90.00
#
_symmetry.space_group_name_H-M   'P 1'
#
loop_
_entity.id
_entity.type
_entity.pdbx_description
1 polymer ?
#
loop_
_entity_poly.entity_id
_entity_poly.type
_entity_poly.pdbx_seq_one_letter_code
_entity_poly.pdbx_strand_id
1 'polypeptide(L)' 'EKGIDKIAQKVGEEAVELVIEAKNEDKDLFLGEAADLVYHFLVLLEQKGFSLMDVVEILQERHAK' A
#
# COMPACT_ATOMS: atom_id res chain seq x y z
N GLU A 1 -4.80 -20.29 -9.61
CA GLU A 1 -4.85 -19.37 -8.46
C GLU A 1 -4.55 -17.96 -8.93
N LYS A 2 -5.12 -16.93 -8.29
CA LYS A 2 -4.68 -15.54 -8.48
C LYS A 2 -3.44 -15.35 -7.59
N GLY A 3 -2.26 -15.54 -8.18
CA GLY A 3 -0.98 -15.55 -7.46
C GLY A 3 -0.49 -14.15 -7.05
N ILE A 4 0.71 -14.15 -6.46
CA ILE A 4 1.40 -12.96 -5.97
C ILE A 4 1.51 -11.82 -7.01
N ASP A 5 1.60 -12.16 -8.30
CA ASP A 5 1.70 -11.20 -9.40
C ASP A 5 0.46 -10.31 -9.49
N LYS A 6 -0.73 -10.87 -9.30
CA LYS A 6 -1.98 -10.08 -9.34
C LYS A 6 -2.07 -9.14 -8.14
N ILE A 7 -1.58 -9.57 -6.98
CA ILE A 7 -1.59 -8.77 -5.76
C ILE A 7 -0.61 -7.60 -5.91
N ALA A 8 0.61 -7.88 -6.38
CA ALA A 8 1.59 -6.86 -6.69
C ALA A 8 1.10 -5.87 -7.76
N GLN A 9 0.38 -6.36 -8.77
CA GLN A 9 -0.26 -5.50 -9.77
C GLN A 9 -1.27 -4.53 -9.13
N LYS A 10 -2.15 -5.01 -8.23
CA LYS A 10 -3.10 -4.13 -7.54
C LYS A 10 -2.39 -3.08 -6.70
N VAL A 11 -1.36 -3.46 -5.92
CA VAL A 11 -0.55 -2.48 -5.17
C VAL A 11 0.01 -1.39 -6.08
N GLY A 12 0.49 -1.74 -7.27
CA GLY A 12 0.98 -0.78 -8.25
C GLY A 12 -0.11 0.11 -8.85
N GLU A 13 -1.30 -0.45 -9.11
CA GLU A 13 -2.48 0.26 -9.63
C GLU A 13 -2.95 1.33 -8.63
N GLU A 14 -3.25 0.92 -7.38
CA GLU A 14 -3.73 1.85 -6.34
C GLU A 14 -2.69 2.94 -6.03
N ALA A 15 -1.39 2.62 -6.12
CA ALA A 15 -0.34 3.61 -5.90
C ALA A 15 -0.32 4.69 -6.99
N VAL A 16 -0.62 4.33 -8.25
CA VAL A 16 -0.72 5.29 -9.35
C VAL A 16 -2.00 6.12 -9.22
N GLU A 17 -3.12 5.49 -8.89
CA GLU A 17 -4.41 6.15 -8.66
C GLU A 17 -4.32 7.15 -7.50
N LEU A 18 -3.72 6.76 -6.38
CA LEU A 18 -3.46 7.66 -5.25
C LEU A 18 -2.64 8.89 -5.65
N VAL A 19 -1.62 8.73 -6.51
CA VAL A 19 -0.80 9.86 -7.01
C VAL A 19 -1.62 10.78 -7.92
N ILE A 20 -2.54 10.23 -8.71
CA ILE A 20 -3.46 11.02 -9.56
C ILE A 20 -4.41 11.81 -8.67
N GLU A 21 -5.05 11.16 -7.70
CA GLU A 21 -6.03 11.80 -6.83
C GLU A 21 -5.41 12.79 -5.84
N ALA A 22 -4.14 12.60 -5.46
CA ALA A 22 -3.39 13.58 -4.68
C ALA A 22 -3.23 14.95 -5.38
N LYS A 23 -3.44 15.00 -6.71
CA LYS A 23 -3.42 16.25 -7.49
C LYS A 23 -4.81 16.84 -7.72
N ASN A 24 -5.86 16.09 -7.40
CA ASN A 24 -7.26 16.51 -7.50
C ASN A 24 -7.74 17.09 -6.16
N GLU A 25 -8.89 17.78 -6.16
CA GLU A 25 -9.51 18.33 -4.93
C GLU A 25 -10.59 17.40 -4.35
N ASP A 26 -10.69 16.15 -4.85
CA ASP A 26 -11.67 15.17 -4.36
C ASP A 26 -11.11 14.38 -3.18
N LYS A 27 -11.58 14.72 -1.99
CA LYS A 27 -11.18 14.08 -0.74
C LYS A 27 -11.62 12.62 -0.65
N ASP A 28 -12.80 12.29 -1.15
CA ASP A 28 -13.38 10.96 -0.96
C ASP A 28 -12.69 9.95 -1.88
N LEU A 29 -12.36 10.35 -3.11
CA LEU A 29 -11.52 9.56 -4.01
C LEU A 29 -10.13 9.35 -3.42
N PHE A 30 -9.44 10.41 -2.99
CA PHE A 30 -8.09 10.28 -2.41
C PHE A 30 -8.06 9.32 -1.21
N LEU A 31 -9.04 9.42 -0.30
CA LEU A 31 -9.12 8.53 0.86
C LEU A 31 -9.48 7.10 0.48
N GLY A 32 -10.27 6.89 -0.58
CA GLY A 32 -10.57 5.59 -1.16
C GLY A 32 -9.31 4.89 -1.67
N GLU A 33 -8.56 5.56 -2.56
CA GLU A 33 -7.32 5.03 -3.12
C GLU A 33 -6.26 4.75 -2.05
N ALA A 34 -6.19 5.62 -1.02
CA ALA A 34 -5.29 5.40 0.11
C ALA A 34 -5.66 4.14 0.91
N ALA A 35 -6.96 3.90 1.11
CA ALA A 35 -7.45 2.71 1.81
C ALA A 35 -7.18 1.43 0.99
N ASP A 36 -7.42 1.47 -0.32
CA ASP A 36 -7.19 0.33 -1.22
C ASP A 36 -5.70 0.00 -1.33
N LEU A 37 -4.83 1.02 -1.41
CA LEU A 37 -3.38 0.83 -1.36
C LEU A 37 -2.95 0.15 -0.06
N VAL A 38 -3.43 0.63 1.10
CA VAL A 38 -3.09 0.02 2.40
C VAL A 38 -3.59 -1.42 2.46
N TYR A 39 -4.81 -1.69 2.02
CA TYR A 39 -5.36 -3.05 2.00
C TYR A 39 -4.51 -3.99 1.15
N HIS A 40 -4.23 -3.62 -0.10
CA HIS A 40 -3.44 -4.44 -1.02
C HIS A 40 -2.00 -4.60 -0.56
N PHE A 41 -1.41 -3.58 0.08
CA PHE A 41 -0.09 -3.66 0.70
C PHE A 41 -0.07 -4.69 1.85
N LEU A 42 -1.05 -4.65 2.75
CA LEU A 42 -1.14 -5.62 3.86
C LEU A 42 -1.30 -7.06 3.36
N VAL A 43 -2.15 -7.27 2.34
CA VAL A 43 -2.31 -8.59 1.70
C VAL A 43 -1.00 -9.05 1.05
N LEU A 44 -0.26 -8.14 0.40
CA LEU A 44 1.04 -8.48 -0.19
C LEU A 44 2.07 -8.91 0.88
N LEU A 45 2.10 -8.21 2.03
CA LEU A 45 2.96 -8.57 3.15
C LEU A 45 2.63 -9.97 3.68
N GLU A 46 1.34 -10.26 3.92
CA GLU A 46 0.88 -11.57 4.39
C GLU A 46 1.31 -12.68 3.42
N GLN A 47 1.12 -12.48 2.11
CA GLN A 47 1.52 -13.44 1.08
C GLN A 47 3.04 -13.65 1.00
N LYS A 48 3.83 -12.65 1.40
CA LYS A 48 5.28 -12.75 1.52
C LYS A 48 5.75 -13.31 2.87
N GLY A 49 4.82 -13.58 3.80
CA GLY A 49 5.13 -14.08 5.14
C GLY A 49 5.60 -13.00 6.12
N PHE A 50 5.24 -11.73 5.87
CA PHE A 50 5.58 -10.60 6.73
C PHE A 50 4.31 -9.94 7.29
N SER A 51 4.49 -9.20 8.37
CA SER A 51 3.49 -8.36 9.01
C SER A 51 3.78 -6.88 8.78
N LEU A 52 2.80 -6.03 9.10
CA LEU A 52 3.03 -4.59 9.13
C LEU A 52 4.10 -4.19 10.16
N MET A 53 4.24 -4.95 11.26
CA MET A 53 5.22 -4.65 12.30
C MET A 53 6.66 -4.76 11.79
N ASP A 54 6.95 -5.74 10.92
CA ASP A 54 8.27 -5.88 10.30
C ASP A 54 8.65 -4.61 9.50
N VAL A 55 7.67 -3.98 8.85
CA VAL A 55 7.87 -2.71 8.13
C VAL A 55 8.05 -1.55 9.10
N VAL A 56 7.28 -1.52 10.19
CA VAL A 56 7.36 -0.47 11.22
C VAL A 56 8.73 -0.50 11.93
N GLU A 57 9.29 -1.66 12.23
CA GLU A 57 10.63 -1.79 12.81
C GLU A 57 11.69 -1.16 11.91
N ILE A 58 11.65 -1.45 10.60
CA ILE A 58 12.54 -0.82 9.62
C ILE A 58 12.37 0.72 9.59
N LEU A 59 11.13 1.22 9.72
CA LEU A 59 10.87 2.66 9.78
C LEU A 59 11.45 3.28 11.06
N GLN A 60 11.27 2.63 12.21
CA GLN A 60 11.83 3.08 13.48
C GLN A 60 13.35 3.16 13.40
N GLU A 61 14.02 2.14 12.87
CA GLU A 61 15.48 2.13 12.66
C GLU A 61 15.95 3.30 11.76
N ARG A 62 15.19 3.61 10.69
CA ARG A 62 15.52 4.74 9.79
C ARG A 62 15.40 6.11 10.47
N HIS A 63 14.47 6.25 11.41
CA HIS A 63 14.12 7.52 12.06
C HIS A 63 14.67 7.66 13.49
N ALA A 64 15.42 6.69 14.01
CA ALA A 64 16.00 6.71 15.35
C ALA A 64 17.21 7.66 15.52
N LYS A 65 17.28 8.76 14.75
CA LYS A 65 18.32 9.80 14.87
C LYS A 65 17.76 11.08 15.48
#